data_AF-U5ZJE3-F1
#
_entry.id   AF-U5ZJE3-F1
#
_cell.length_a   1.000
_cell.length_b   1.000
_cell.length_c   1.000
_cell.angle_alpha   90.00
_cell.angle_beta   90.00
_cell.angle_gamma   90.00
#
_symmetry.space_group_name_H-M   'P 1'
#
loop_
_entity.id
_entity.type
_entity.pdbx_description
1 polymer ?
#
loop_
_entity_poly.entity_id
_entity_poly.type
_entity_poly.pdbx_seq_one_letter_code
_entity_poly.pdbx_strand_id
1 'polypeptide(L)'
;MGPIVAFAVIIAVSGGVSGAPYLGKFIGKLSELHHGVSGEVYAVDGRTLYLKDFTYDGQGPAAYFYASTSRNANSAGFRLRDENGSPEVIRRYRKEGVTLTLPEGKTLNNIKIFYVWCEEFEVNFGDVKIPRGFDYPKPQKIEPLKGVHAISSDPIVIVDAQTLLVPNLSYDGEAPDAKFWVGRGPKPSPQGIRVPDENGKMEPLRRYDRKTVVLTLPGDLTVFDIGHFGIWCEAFTVDFGHVQIPQNVNVPPSLKMLGVSPQKRPRNFDISREVSRPRVPLVGGQLEATTFRPRQFQNFIQRPQPSQNFGPFVQQQQLLTPQQIYAQQRIDQNVYQQPQFRQPVPYTPFNLQQRQYQEQLAYNQFLQNKRLLEEQQIKAQLNRQHNRFDLAAGGQNGYVPFG
;
A
#
# COMPACT_ATOMS: atom_id res chain seq x y z
N MET A 1 39.00 -34.68 -38.63
CA MET A 1 37.60 -34.60 -38.17
C MET A 1 37.62 -34.22 -36.70
N GLY A 2 37.57 -32.93 -36.37
CA GLY A 2 37.46 -32.46 -34.97
C GLY A 2 36.06 -31.90 -34.74
N PRO A 3 35.37 -32.23 -33.63
CA PRO A 3 34.05 -31.68 -33.37
C PRO A 3 34.16 -30.32 -32.69
N ILE A 4 33.53 -29.32 -33.31
CA ILE A 4 33.27 -28.00 -32.74
C ILE A 4 32.19 -28.17 -31.68
N VAL A 5 32.51 -27.92 -30.41
CA VAL A 5 31.53 -27.90 -29.32
C VAL A 5 31.06 -26.45 -29.15
N ALA A 6 29.86 -26.17 -29.63
CA ALA A 6 29.19 -24.90 -29.42
C ALA A 6 28.67 -24.80 -27.97
N PHE A 7 29.18 -23.85 -27.21
CA PHE A 7 28.63 -23.50 -25.89
C PHE A 7 27.39 -22.62 -26.08
N ALA A 8 26.21 -23.19 -25.81
CA ALA A 8 24.98 -22.42 -25.67
C ALA A 8 25.00 -21.72 -24.30
N VAL A 9 25.23 -20.40 -24.29
CA VAL A 9 25.06 -19.56 -23.11
C VAL A 9 23.56 -19.33 -22.90
N ILE A 10 22.98 -20.00 -21.90
CA ILE A 10 21.62 -19.73 -21.45
C ILE A 10 21.69 -18.50 -20.52
N ILE A 11 21.37 -17.33 -21.07
CA ILE A 11 21.10 -16.13 -20.27
C ILE A 11 19.74 -16.33 -19.62
N ALA A 12 19.73 -16.65 -18.33
CA ALA A 12 18.53 -16.61 -17.52
C ALA A 12 18.13 -15.13 -17.31
N VAL A 13 17.20 -14.64 -18.13
CA VAL A 13 16.52 -13.38 -17.86
C VAL A 13 15.58 -13.62 -16.69
N SER A 14 15.98 -13.20 -15.50
CA SER A 14 15.08 -13.07 -14.37
C SER A 14 14.10 -11.94 -14.68
N GLY A 15 12.97 -12.29 -15.28
CA GLY A 15 11.81 -11.40 -15.36
C GLY A 15 11.34 -11.11 -13.94
N GLY A 16 11.69 -9.93 -13.43
CA GLY A 16 11.00 -9.37 -12.28
C GLY A 16 9.52 -9.27 -12.64
N VAL A 17 8.69 -10.10 -12.02
CA VAL A 17 7.25 -9.89 -12.04
C VAL A 17 7.02 -8.70 -11.12
N SER A 18 7.19 -7.49 -11.67
CA SER A 18 6.66 -6.28 -11.06
C SER A 18 5.15 -6.46 -11.04
N GLY A 19 4.61 -6.90 -9.90
CA GLY A 19 3.18 -6.87 -9.67
C GLY A 19 2.68 -5.47 -10.02
N ALA A 20 1.59 -5.38 -10.79
CA ALA A 20 1.02 -4.09 -11.14
C ALA A 20 0.82 -3.26 -9.86
N PRO A 21 1.22 -1.97 -9.85
CA PRO A 21 1.10 -1.14 -8.65
C PRO A 21 -0.35 -1.16 -8.17
N TYR A 22 -0.56 -1.33 -6.87
CA TYR A 22 -1.88 -1.17 -6.26
C TYR A 22 -2.32 0.29 -6.42
N LEU A 23 -3.44 0.50 -7.13
CA LEU A 23 -4.00 1.82 -7.45
C LEU A 23 -5.23 2.18 -6.60
N GLY A 24 -5.56 1.34 -5.61
CA GLY A 24 -6.81 1.41 -4.88
C GLY A 24 -7.87 0.47 -5.44
N LYS A 25 -9.14 0.75 -5.12
CA LYS A 25 -10.25 -0.14 -5.45
C LYS A 25 -10.81 0.17 -6.83
N PHE A 26 -10.87 -0.84 -7.69
CA PHE A 26 -11.42 -0.69 -9.03
C PHE A 26 -12.91 -0.30 -9.00
N ILE A 27 -13.27 0.75 -9.74
CA ILE A 27 -14.66 1.20 -9.93
C ILE A 27 -15.23 0.60 -11.21
N GLY A 28 -14.52 0.75 -12.33
CA GLY A 28 -15.00 0.32 -13.64
C GLY A 28 -14.20 0.91 -14.79
N LYS A 29 -14.53 0.49 -16.02
CA LYS A 29 -14.00 1.10 -17.25
C LYS A 29 -14.88 2.26 -17.69
N LEU A 30 -14.27 3.29 -18.27
CA LEU A 30 -15.01 4.34 -18.96
C LEU A 30 -15.70 3.79 -20.21
N SER A 31 -16.90 4.27 -20.50
CA SER A 31 -17.56 4.04 -21.77
C SER A 31 -16.84 4.82 -22.89
N GLU A 32 -16.61 4.16 -24.02
CA GLU A 32 -15.96 4.76 -25.20
C GLU A 32 -17.01 5.37 -26.13
N LEU A 33 -17.59 6.51 -25.74
CA LEU A 33 -18.70 7.11 -26.49
C LEU A 33 -18.19 8.03 -27.61
N HIS A 34 -17.33 9.00 -27.27
CA HIS A 34 -16.78 9.96 -28.21
C HIS A 34 -15.31 10.28 -27.92
N HIS A 35 -14.60 10.81 -28.92
CA HIS A 35 -13.26 11.36 -28.78
C HIS A 35 -12.20 10.42 -28.20
N GLY A 36 -12.41 9.11 -28.36
CA GLY A 36 -11.50 8.08 -27.87
C GLY A 36 -11.37 8.01 -26.35
N VAL A 37 -12.34 8.57 -25.61
CA VAL A 37 -12.36 8.50 -24.14
C VAL A 37 -12.37 7.04 -23.70
N SER A 38 -11.29 6.61 -23.07
CA SER A 38 -11.14 5.24 -22.56
C SER A 38 -10.22 5.23 -21.35
N GLY A 39 -10.24 4.14 -20.58
CA GLY A 39 -9.41 3.98 -19.39
C GLY A 39 -10.14 3.24 -18.27
N GLU A 40 -9.39 2.92 -17.22
CA GLU A 40 -9.86 2.23 -16.02
C GLU A 40 -9.89 3.21 -14.85
N VAL A 41 -10.98 3.27 -14.10
CA VAL A 41 -11.15 4.20 -12.98
C VAL A 41 -11.05 3.44 -11.66
N TYR A 42 -10.21 3.95 -10.77
CA TYR A 42 -9.95 3.43 -9.43
C TYR A 42 -10.25 4.48 -8.38
N ALA A 43 -10.73 4.03 -7.22
CA ALA A 43 -10.83 4.83 -6.01
C ALA A 43 -9.54 4.68 -5.19
N VAL A 44 -8.78 5.76 -5.08
CA VAL A 44 -7.60 5.84 -4.22
C VAL A 44 -8.03 5.95 -2.77
N ASP A 45 -8.94 6.89 -2.50
CA ASP A 45 -9.55 7.12 -1.19
C ASP A 45 -10.97 7.70 -1.38
N GLY A 46 -11.59 8.19 -0.30
CA GLY A 46 -12.94 8.76 -0.35
C GLY A 46 -13.12 10.02 -1.20
N ARG A 47 -12.05 10.67 -1.65
CA ARG A 47 -12.05 11.92 -2.43
C ARG A 47 -11.16 11.88 -3.67
N THR A 48 -10.35 10.84 -3.84
CA THR A 48 -9.37 10.76 -4.92
C THR A 48 -9.73 9.63 -5.89
N LEU A 49 -9.80 9.96 -7.17
CA LEU A 49 -9.91 9.02 -8.28
C LEU A 49 -8.56 8.90 -8.99
N TYR A 50 -8.22 7.69 -9.43
CA TYR A 50 -7.10 7.46 -10.33
C TYR A 50 -7.60 6.83 -11.62
N LEU A 51 -7.28 7.45 -12.75
CA LEU A 51 -7.56 6.92 -14.06
C LEU A 51 -6.29 6.28 -14.60
N LYS A 52 -6.35 4.99 -14.89
CA LYS A 52 -5.27 4.22 -15.50
C LYS A 52 -5.50 4.12 -17.01
N ASP A 53 -4.42 4.28 -17.77
CA ASP A 53 -4.41 4.20 -19.23
C ASP A 53 -5.44 5.16 -19.88
N PHE A 54 -5.64 6.34 -19.28
CA PHE A 54 -6.61 7.30 -19.76
C PHE A 54 -6.21 7.85 -21.14
N THR A 55 -7.16 7.83 -22.06
CA THR A 55 -6.99 8.34 -23.43
C THR A 55 -8.13 9.28 -23.77
N TYR A 56 -7.82 10.38 -24.43
CA TYR A 56 -8.77 11.34 -24.99
C TYR A 56 -8.05 12.16 -26.07
N ASP A 57 -8.67 12.34 -27.24
CA ASP A 57 -8.02 12.92 -28.43
C ASP A 57 -7.73 14.43 -28.35
N GLY A 58 -8.37 15.16 -27.43
CA GLY A 58 -8.23 16.60 -27.24
C GLY A 58 -9.04 17.47 -28.21
N GLN A 59 -9.98 16.90 -28.97
CA GLN A 59 -10.73 17.63 -30.01
C GLN A 59 -12.02 18.28 -29.52
N GLY A 60 -12.49 17.95 -28.31
CA GLY A 60 -13.64 18.62 -27.70
C GLY A 60 -13.29 20.05 -27.27
N PRO A 61 -14.04 21.07 -27.74
CA PRO A 61 -13.66 22.47 -27.55
C PRO A 61 -13.84 22.97 -26.10
N ALA A 62 -14.74 22.33 -25.34
CA ALA A 62 -14.99 22.63 -23.93
C ALA A 62 -15.15 21.34 -23.10
N ALA A 63 -14.19 20.41 -23.22
CA ALA A 63 -14.20 19.14 -22.50
C ALA A 63 -13.58 19.25 -21.10
N TYR A 64 -14.24 18.63 -20.12
CA TYR A 64 -13.83 18.65 -18.71
C TYR A 64 -14.08 17.31 -18.03
N PHE A 65 -13.37 17.07 -16.92
CA PHE A 65 -13.73 16.00 -15.99
C PHE A 65 -14.92 16.40 -15.12
N TYR A 66 -15.88 15.49 -14.99
CA TYR A 66 -17.12 15.71 -14.25
C TYR A 66 -17.41 14.56 -13.29
N ALA A 67 -18.13 14.89 -12.21
CA ALA A 67 -18.80 13.91 -11.38
C ALA A 67 -20.21 14.40 -11.02
N SER A 68 -21.08 13.47 -10.63
CA SER A 68 -22.45 13.83 -10.21
C SER A 68 -22.97 12.93 -9.08
N THR A 69 -23.87 13.49 -8.28
CA THR A 69 -24.68 12.74 -7.30
C THR A 69 -25.92 12.11 -7.95
N SER A 70 -26.21 12.45 -9.21
CA SER A 70 -27.18 11.77 -10.07
C SER A 70 -26.52 10.60 -10.83
N ARG A 71 -27.34 9.68 -11.34
CA ARG A 71 -26.86 8.54 -12.16
C ARG A 71 -26.71 8.90 -13.65
N ASN A 72 -27.07 10.11 -14.03
CA ASN A 72 -27.03 10.57 -15.40
C ASN A 72 -25.83 11.51 -15.58
N ALA A 73 -25.07 11.31 -16.66
CA ALA A 73 -24.07 12.25 -17.12
C ALA A 73 -24.78 13.39 -17.84
N ASN A 74 -24.79 14.58 -17.24
CA ASN A 74 -25.45 15.77 -17.79
C ASN A 74 -24.86 17.06 -17.18
N SER A 75 -25.32 18.21 -17.65
CA SER A 75 -24.84 19.53 -17.20
C SER A 75 -25.08 19.83 -15.70
N ALA A 76 -25.92 19.05 -15.00
CA ALA A 76 -26.16 19.23 -13.57
C ALA A 76 -25.06 18.60 -12.67
N GLY A 77 -24.04 17.96 -13.25
CA GLY A 77 -22.84 17.56 -12.52
C GLY A 77 -21.98 18.75 -12.09
N PHE A 78 -20.80 18.44 -11.57
CA PHE A 78 -19.82 19.44 -11.19
C PHE A 78 -18.46 19.10 -11.80
N ARG A 79 -17.74 20.15 -12.20
CA ARG A 79 -16.38 20.05 -12.73
C ARG A 79 -15.41 19.54 -11.67
N LEU A 80 -14.48 18.71 -12.09
CA LEU A 80 -13.27 18.38 -11.36
C LEU A 80 -12.11 19.16 -11.97
N ARG A 81 -11.13 19.51 -11.13
CA ARG A 81 -9.85 20.03 -11.62
C ARG A 81 -9.06 18.88 -12.24
N ASP A 82 -8.25 19.20 -13.25
CA ASP A 82 -7.33 18.23 -13.85
C ASP A 82 -6.19 17.81 -12.89
N GLU A 83 -5.26 16.98 -13.36
CA GLU A 83 -4.12 16.50 -12.57
C GLU A 83 -3.18 17.61 -12.06
N ASN A 84 -3.21 18.79 -12.71
CA ASN A 84 -2.41 19.95 -12.33
C ASN A 84 -3.20 20.94 -11.46
N GLY A 85 -4.45 20.62 -11.12
CA GLY A 85 -5.34 21.51 -10.37
C GLY A 85 -6.00 22.60 -11.23
N SER A 86 -5.89 22.51 -12.56
CA SER A 86 -6.48 23.46 -13.50
C SER A 86 -8.00 23.26 -13.63
N PRO A 87 -8.80 24.34 -13.63
CA PRO A 87 -10.23 24.28 -13.95
C PRO A 87 -10.51 24.41 -15.46
N GLU A 88 -9.47 24.55 -16.28
CA GLU A 88 -9.56 24.79 -17.73
C GLU A 88 -9.91 23.53 -18.52
N VAL A 89 -10.13 23.70 -19.83
CA VAL A 89 -10.40 22.61 -20.76
C VAL A 89 -9.27 21.58 -20.69
N ILE A 90 -9.64 20.31 -20.61
CA ILE A 90 -8.66 19.23 -20.47
C ILE A 90 -7.91 19.03 -21.79
N ARG A 91 -6.60 18.80 -21.67
CA ARG A 91 -5.72 18.52 -22.81
C ARG A 91 -5.99 17.13 -23.42
N ARG A 92 -5.25 16.81 -24.48
CA ARG A 92 -5.14 15.44 -25.00
C ARG A 92 -4.40 14.53 -24.00
N TYR A 93 -4.85 13.27 -23.88
CA TYR A 93 -4.20 12.22 -23.09
C TYR A 93 -3.93 10.97 -23.93
N ARG A 94 -2.80 10.29 -23.70
CA ARG A 94 -2.43 9.06 -24.42
C ARG A 94 -1.98 7.94 -23.47
N LYS A 95 -2.92 7.12 -23.02
CA LYS A 95 -2.69 6.03 -22.05
C LYS A 95 -1.94 6.52 -20.80
N GLU A 96 -2.41 7.64 -20.25
CA GLU A 96 -1.76 8.31 -19.12
C GLU A 96 -2.42 7.92 -17.79
N GLY A 97 -1.65 8.01 -16.71
CA GLY A 97 -2.17 7.96 -15.34
C GLY A 97 -2.61 9.35 -14.89
N VAL A 98 -3.89 9.52 -14.54
CA VAL A 98 -4.46 10.82 -14.14
C VAL A 98 -5.05 10.72 -12.75
N THR A 99 -4.57 11.55 -11.82
CA THR A 99 -5.09 11.60 -10.45
C THR A 99 -6.02 12.81 -10.32
N LEU A 100 -7.28 12.58 -9.96
CA LEU A 100 -8.29 13.62 -9.82
C LEU A 100 -8.79 13.69 -8.38
N THR A 101 -8.94 14.91 -7.87
CA THR A 101 -9.46 15.15 -6.52
C THR A 101 -10.88 15.73 -6.60
N LEU A 102 -11.81 15.12 -5.85
CA LEU A 102 -13.16 15.64 -5.69
C LEU A 102 -13.15 16.96 -4.90
N PRO A 103 -13.99 17.95 -5.25
CA PRO A 103 -14.13 19.19 -4.50
C PRO A 103 -14.54 18.98 -3.04
N GLU A 104 -14.32 19.98 -2.19
CA GLU A 104 -14.75 19.95 -0.79
C GLU A 104 -16.24 19.59 -0.64
N GLY A 105 -16.55 18.82 0.40
CA GLY A 105 -17.91 18.30 0.65
C GLY A 105 -18.38 17.18 -0.28
N LYS A 106 -17.65 16.86 -1.36
CA LYS A 106 -17.91 15.70 -2.23
C LYS A 106 -17.04 14.51 -1.84
N THR A 107 -17.61 13.31 -1.90
CA THR A 107 -16.92 12.05 -1.58
C THR A 107 -17.47 10.91 -2.44
N LEU A 108 -16.72 9.82 -2.58
CA LEU A 108 -17.16 8.61 -3.27
C LEU A 108 -18.41 7.95 -2.66
N ASN A 109 -18.76 8.31 -1.42
CA ASN A 109 -20.04 7.90 -0.82
C ASN A 109 -21.25 8.59 -1.47
N ASN A 110 -21.09 9.82 -1.97
CA ASN A 110 -22.21 10.63 -2.46
C ASN A 110 -22.26 10.80 -3.98
N ILE A 111 -21.14 10.60 -4.68
CA ILE A 111 -21.12 10.60 -6.14
C ILE A 111 -21.53 9.23 -6.70
N LYS A 112 -22.26 9.23 -7.82
CA LYS A 112 -22.81 8.03 -8.46
C LYS A 112 -22.24 7.76 -9.85
N ILE A 113 -21.56 8.74 -10.44
CA ILE A 113 -20.99 8.67 -11.78
C ILE A 113 -19.80 9.63 -11.89
N PHE A 114 -18.77 9.20 -12.61
CA PHE A 114 -17.65 10.01 -13.08
C PHE A 114 -17.66 9.97 -14.61
N TYR A 115 -17.39 11.09 -15.28
CA TYR A 115 -17.50 11.18 -16.73
C TYR A 115 -16.70 12.34 -17.32
N VAL A 116 -16.45 12.29 -18.62
CA VAL A 116 -15.89 13.38 -19.42
C VAL A 116 -17.05 14.07 -20.14
N TRP A 117 -17.22 15.37 -19.91
CA TRP A 117 -18.35 16.14 -20.43
C TRP A 117 -17.86 17.30 -21.28
N CYS A 118 -18.45 17.49 -22.46
CA CYS A 118 -18.27 18.68 -23.25
C CYS A 118 -19.44 19.64 -23.01
N GLU A 119 -19.15 20.81 -22.43
CA GLU A 119 -20.19 21.79 -22.12
C GLU A 119 -20.72 22.52 -23.35
N GLU A 120 -19.87 22.81 -24.33
CA GLU A 120 -20.28 23.56 -25.53
C GLU A 120 -21.32 22.81 -26.36
N PHE A 121 -21.21 21.48 -26.42
CA PHE A 121 -22.16 20.63 -27.14
C PHE A 121 -23.15 19.89 -26.23
N GLU A 122 -23.00 20.00 -24.92
CA GLU A 122 -23.77 19.24 -23.93
C GLU A 122 -23.77 17.71 -24.18
N VAL A 123 -22.58 17.14 -24.45
CA VAL A 123 -22.42 15.71 -24.77
C VAL A 123 -21.49 15.01 -23.77
N ASN A 124 -21.88 13.78 -23.39
CA ASN A 124 -21.06 12.86 -22.61
C ASN A 124 -20.09 12.12 -23.53
N PHE A 125 -18.78 12.29 -23.33
CA PHE A 125 -17.76 11.61 -24.12
C PHE A 125 -17.41 10.22 -23.57
N GLY A 126 -17.68 9.97 -22.29
CA GLY A 126 -17.45 8.68 -21.66
C GLY A 126 -17.67 8.76 -20.16
N ASP A 127 -18.27 7.72 -19.58
CA ASP A 127 -18.67 7.67 -18.19
C ASP A 127 -18.40 6.31 -17.54
N VAL A 128 -18.33 6.33 -16.22
CA VAL A 128 -18.33 5.13 -15.37
C VAL A 128 -19.25 5.35 -14.18
N LYS A 129 -20.12 4.38 -13.93
CA LYS A 129 -21.03 4.40 -12.79
C LYS A 129 -20.34 3.86 -11.54
N ILE A 130 -20.51 4.56 -10.43
CA ILE A 130 -20.03 4.10 -9.12
C ILE A 130 -21.11 3.19 -8.51
N PRO A 131 -20.75 1.94 -8.12
CA PRO A 131 -21.68 1.02 -7.48
C PRO A 131 -22.30 1.60 -6.20
N ARG A 132 -23.52 1.16 -5.86
CA ARG A 132 -24.11 1.52 -4.55
C ARG A 132 -23.33 0.82 -3.44
N GLY A 133 -23.11 1.50 -2.32
CA GLY A 133 -22.37 0.92 -1.20
C GLY A 133 -20.90 0.64 -1.53
N PHE A 134 -20.31 1.40 -2.45
CA PHE A 134 -18.92 1.24 -2.83
C PHE A 134 -18.01 1.53 -1.63
N ASP A 135 -17.44 0.49 -1.04
CA ASP A 135 -16.49 0.61 0.08
C ASP A 135 -15.11 0.99 -0.47
N TYR A 136 -14.86 2.29 -0.61
CA TYR A 136 -13.57 2.83 -1.04
C TYR A 136 -12.50 2.66 0.04
N PRO A 137 -11.20 2.67 -0.34
CA PRO A 137 -10.12 2.50 0.62
C PRO A 137 -10.03 3.66 1.62
N LYS A 138 -9.77 3.34 2.88
CA LYS A 138 -9.69 4.33 3.98
C LYS A 138 -8.67 3.90 5.04
N PRO A 139 -8.03 4.83 5.76
CA PRO A 139 -7.16 4.47 6.87
C PRO A 139 -7.89 3.58 7.88
N GLN A 140 -7.23 2.53 8.37
CA GLN A 140 -7.83 1.55 9.27
C GLN A 140 -7.08 1.50 10.59
N LYS A 141 -7.83 1.44 11.69
CA LYS A 141 -7.26 1.24 13.03
C LYS A 141 -7.16 -0.24 13.33
N ILE A 142 -6.04 -0.65 13.92
CA ILE A 142 -5.81 -1.98 14.46
C ILE A 142 -5.47 -1.87 15.95
N GLU A 143 -5.29 -3.02 16.60
CA GLU A 143 -4.96 -3.08 18.02
C GLU A 143 -3.68 -2.29 18.36
N PRO A 144 -3.57 -1.79 19.61
CA PRO A 144 -2.33 -1.18 20.09
C PRO A 144 -1.21 -2.22 20.23
N LEU A 145 0.04 -1.76 20.21
CA LEU A 145 1.16 -2.56 20.70
C LEU A 145 1.05 -2.73 22.21
N LYS A 146 1.32 -3.96 22.66
CA LYS A 146 1.45 -4.32 24.07
C LYS A 146 2.54 -5.37 24.18
N GLY A 147 3.40 -5.22 25.18
CA GLY A 147 4.58 -6.06 25.26
C GLY A 147 5.35 -5.92 26.57
N VAL A 148 6.54 -6.52 26.59
CA VAL A 148 7.56 -6.34 27.62
C VAL A 148 8.37 -5.07 27.35
N HIS A 149 9.30 -4.71 28.24
CA HIS A 149 10.16 -3.54 28.08
C HIS A 149 9.40 -2.21 27.93
N ALA A 150 8.30 -2.08 28.68
CA ALA A 150 7.37 -0.94 28.64
C ALA A 150 6.76 -0.66 27.25
N ILE A 151 6.73 -1.66 26.36
CA ILE A 151 6.11 -1.51 25.04
C ILE A 151 4.61 -1.33 25.17
N SER A 152 4.16 -0.15 24.77
CA SER A 152 2.75 0.19 24.68
C SER A 152 2.54 1.26 23.60
N SER A 153 1.34 1.29 23.04
CA SER A 153 0.89 2.37 22.16
C SER A 153 -0.62 2.55 22.26
N ASP A 154 -1.13 3.60 21.63
CA ASP A 154 -2.54 3.66 21.24
C ASP A 154 -2.80 2.76 20.02
N PRO A 155 -4.08 2.55 19.63
CA PRO A 155 -4.43 1.83 18.40
C PRO A 155 -3.65 2.34 17.19
N ILE A 156 -2.96 1.43 16.52
CA ILE A 156 -2.16 1.74 15.34
C ILE A 156 -3.07 2.05 14.17
N VAL A 157 -2.69 3.02 13.34
CA VAL A 157 -3.41 3.36 12.11
C VAL A 157 -2.60 2.89 10.92
N ILE A 158 -3.15 1.98 10.14
CA ILE A 158 -2.70 1.70 8.78
C ILE A 158 -3.18 2.86 7.91
N VAL A 159 -2.26 3.75 7.56
CA VAL A 159 -2.57 4.99 6.84
C VAL A 159 -2.81 4.70 5.37
N ASP A 160 -1.92 3.94 4.76
CA ASP A 160 -1.96 3.48 3.38
C ASP A 160 -1.26 2.12 3.25
N ALA A 161 -1.11 1.64 2.01
CA ALA A 161 -0.51 0.35 1.70
C ALA A 161 0.92 0.16 2.23
N GLN A 162 1.66 1.23 2.58
CA GLN A 162 3.05 1.15 3.05
C GLN A 162 3.33 1.96 4.33
N THR A 163 2.34 2.64 4.90
CA THR A 163 2.54 3.58 6.00
C THR A 163 1.75 3.18 7.24
N LEU A 164 2.45 3.06 8.37
CA LEU A 164 1.89 2.81 9.69
C LEU A 164 2.10 4.04 10.58
N LEU A 165 1.05 4.50 11.25
CA LEU A 165 1.10 5.53 12.28
C LEU A 165 0.88 4.85 13.64
N VAL A 166 1.85 4.99 14.54
CA VAL A 166 1.83 4.41 15.89
C VAL A 166 1.78 5.56 16.89
N PRO A 167 0.60 5.92 17.43
CA PRO A 167 0.48 7.00 18.39
C PRO A 167 0.92 6.58 19.80
N ASN A 168 1.48 7.52 20.55
CA ASN A 168 1.85 7.33 21.97
C ASN A 168 2.73 6.09 22.23
N LEU A 169 3.65 5.76 21.30
CA LEU A 169 4.59 4.66 21.47
C LEU A 169 5.50 4.89 22.68
N SER A 170 5.57 3.90 23.56
CA SER A 170 6.52 3.83 24.67
C SER A 170 7.36 2.56 24.56
N TYR A 171 8.63 2.64 24.92
CA TYR A 171 9.60 1.54 24.99
C TYR A 171 10.78 2.01 25.86
N ASP A 172 11.24 1.21 26.81
CA ASP A 172 12.24 1.62 27.82
C ASP A 172 13.65 1.88 27.25
N GLY A 173 13.99 1.26 26.10
CA GLY A 173 15.30 1.39 25.47
C GLY A 173 16.37 0.46 26.02
N GLU A 174 16.02 -0.54 26.85
CA GLU A 174 17.00 -1.36 27.57
C GLU A 174 17.63 -2.46 26.72
N ALA A 175 16.97 -2.92 25.65
CA ALA A 175 17.49 -4.05 24.89
C ALA A 175 18.62 -3.66 23.93
N PRO A 176 19.61 -4.55 23.75
CA PRO A 176 20.80 -4.24 22.97
C PRO A 176 20.52 -4.08 21.47
N ASP A 177 19.46 -4.70 20.95
CA ASP A 177 19.19 -4.73 19.52
C ASP A 177 17.70 -4.82 19.16
N ALA A 178 16.87 -3.97 19.79
CA ALA A 178 15.45 -3.85 19.46
C ALA A 178 15.26 -3.13 18.12
N LYS A 179 14.38 -3.66 17.26
CA LYS A 179 14.05 -3.09 15.95
C LYS A 179 12.55 -3.16 15.67
N PHE A 180 12.03 -2.25 14.86
CA PHE A 180 10.70 -2.45 14.27
C PHE A 180 10.75 -3.63 13.30
N TRP A 181 9.75 -4.50 13.40
CA TRP A 181 9.78 -5.82 12.79
C TRP A 181 8.42 -6.14 12.18
N VAL A 182 8.44 -6.65 10.96
CA VAL A 182 7.26 -7.17 10.28
C VAL A 182 7.57 -8.52 9.67
N GLY A 183 6.55 -9.29 9.35
CA GLY A 183 6.74 -10.56 8.70
C GLY A 183 5.42 -11.20 8.31
N ARG A 184 5.51 -12.33 7.61
CA ARG A 184 4.34 -13.12 7.25
C ARG A 184 3.81 -13.87 8.47
N GLY A 185 2.50 -14.14 8.45
CA GLY A 185 1.83 -14.88 9.51
C GLY A 185 1.58 -14.06 10.79
N PRO A 186 0.85 -14.64 11.75
CA PRO A 186 0.29 -13.90 12.88
C PRO A 186 1.29 -13.58 13.99
N LYS A 187 2.51 -14.12 13.94
CA LYS A 187 3.52 -13.95 15.00
C LYS A 187 4.89 -13.63 14.42
N PRO A 188 5.70 -12.82 15.12
CA PRO A 188 7.11 -12.59 14.78
C PRO A 188 7.95 -13.86 14.72
N SER A 189 8.93 -13.85 13.84
CA SER A 189 9.95 -14.88 13.71
C SER A 189 11.30 -14.24 13.35
N PRO A 190 12.43 -14.97 13.54
CA PRO A 190 13.75 -14.48 13.15
C PRO A 190 13.90 -14.18 11.65
N GLN A 191 13.01 -14.70 10.80
CA GLN A 191 13.00 -14.46 9.35
C GLN A 191 12.18 -13.22 8.95
N GLY A 192 11.74 -12.42 9.92
CA GLY A 192 11.05 -11.17 9.61
C GLY A 192 11.95 -10.11 8.99
N ILE A 193 11.33 -8.99 8.66
CA ILE A 193 11.89 -7.89 7.91
C ILE A 193 11.98 -6.70 8.86
N ARG A 194 13.16 -6.09 8.92
CA ARG A 194 13.42 -4.86 9.66
C ARG A 194 12.71 -3.69 8.99
N VAL A 195 11.97 -2.91 9.76
CA VAL A 195 11.37 -1.64 9.32
C VAL A 195 12.25 -0.49 9.84
N PRO A 196 12.65 0.47 8.99
CA PRO A 196 13.38 1.64 9.45
C PRO A 196 12.59 2.44 10.50
N ASP A 197 13.29 3.11 11.41
CA ASP A 197 12.67 4.04 12.35
C ASP A 197 12.05 5.25 11.63
N GLU A 198 11.43 6.16 12.38
CA GLU A 198 10.80 7.36 11.82
C GLU A 198 11.78 8.33 11.13
N ASN A 199 13.09 8.10 11.28
CA ASN A 199 14.17 8.86 10.65
C ASN A 199 14.85 8.09 9.51
N GLY A 200 14.35 6.90 9.16
CA GLY A 200 14.89 6.04 8.11
C GLY A 200 16.12 5.23 8.54
N LYS A 201 16.39 5.11 9.85
CA LYS A 201 17.55 4.37 10.39
C LYS A 201 17.21 2.91 10.68
N MET A 202 18.23 2.05 10.55
CA MET A 202 18.17 0.61 10.86
C MET A 202 18.94 0.23 12.13
N GLU A 203 19.39 1.25 12.87
CA GLU A 203 20.08 1.12 14.16
C GLU A 203 19.12 0.60 15.25
N PRO A 204 19.64 0.04 16.37
CA PRO A 204 18.80 -0.31 17.51
C PRO A 204 17.91 0.85 17.96
N LEU A 205 16.66 0.53 18.29
CA LEU A 205 15.69 1.52 18.74
C LEU A 205 16.14 2.15 20.06
N ARG A 206 16.11 3.48 20.09
CA ARG A 206 16.22 4.25 21.34
C ARG A 206 14.95 4.08 22.18
N ARG A 207 15.02 4.56 23.43
CA ARG A 207 13.85 4.76 24.28
C ARG A 207 12.79 5.63 23.58
N TYR A 208 11.53 5.23 23.70
CA TYR A 208 10.36 6.03 23.32
C TYR A 208 9.54 6.34 24.58
N ASP A 209 9.09 7.58 24.74
CA ASP A 209 8.18 8.00 25.80
C ASP A 209 6.97 8.68 25.17
N ARG A 210 5.87 7.91 25.07
CA ARG A 210 4.58 8.34 24.48
C ARG A 210 4.75 9.16 23.20
N LYS A 211 5.65 8.74 22.33
CA LYS A 211 5.97 9.43 21.09
C LYS A 211 5.13 8.86 19.95
N THR A 212 4.52 9.72 19.16
CA THR A 212 3.89 9.30 17.90
C THR A 212 4.94 9.12 16.81
N VAL A 213 4.97 7.95 16.19
CA VAL A 213 5.90 7.63 15.08
C VAL A 213 5.13 7.27 13.81
N VAL A 214 5.68 7.67 12.67
CA VAL A 214 5.20 7.28 11.34
C VAL A 214 6.28 6.43 10.71
N LEU A 215 5.93 5.22 10.33
CA LEU A 215 6.84 4.22 9.78
C LEU A 215 6.42 3.90 8.36
N THR A 216 7.42 3.78 7.49
CA THR A 216 7.24 3.39 6.10
C THR A 216 7.84 2.01 5.90
N LEU A 217 7.04 1.07 5.37
CA LEU A 217 7.50 -0.27 5.05
C LEU A 217 8.62 -0.21 3.98
N PRO A 218 9.67 -1.03 4.12
CA PRO A 218 10.84 -0.96 3.25
C PRO A 218 10.56 -1.53 1.86
N GLY A 219 11.29 -1.00 0.86
CA GLY A 219 11.24 -1.49 -0.52
C GLY A 219 9.84 -1.38 -1.14
N ASP A 220 9.36 -2.50 -1.65
CA ASP A 220 8.03 -2.66 -2.26
C ASP A 220 7.06 -3.43 -1.34
N LEU A 221 7.46 -3.64 -0.08
CA LEU A 221 6.63 -4.32 0.91
C LEU A 221 5.37 -3.50 1.18
N THR A 222 4.22 -4.17 1.20
CA THR A 222 2.94 -3.57 1.56
C THR A 222 2.35 -4.22 2.80
N VAL A 223 1.33 -3.58 3.37
CA VAL A 223 0.56 -4.13 4.49
C VAL A 223 -0.18 -5.43 4.10
N PHE A 224 -0.38 -5.66 2.80
CA PHE A 224 -0.98 -6.89 2.28
C PHE A 224 0.00 -8.08 2.33
N ASP A 225 1.30 -7.80 2.41
CA ASP A 225 2.36 -8.82 2.42
C ASP A 225 2.75 -9.28 3.83
N ILE A 226 2.25 -8.60 4.87
CA ILE A 226 2.61 -8.82 6.28
C ILE A 226 1.41 -9.32 7.08
N GLY A 227 1.68 -10.14 8.09
CA GLY A 227 0.68 -10.65 9.03
C GLY A 227 0.82 -10.06 10.44
N HIS A 228 1.91 -9.35 10.73
CA HIS A 228 2.13 -8.67 12.00
C HIS A 228 3.08 -7.47 11.85
N PHE A 229 3.01 -6.58 12.83
CA PHE A 229 3.96 -5.50 13.07
C PHE A 229 4.30 -5.48 14.57
N GLY A 230 5.56 -5.29 14.93
CA GLY A 230 6.00 -5.31 16.32
C GLY A 230 7.39 -4.77 16.54
N ILE A 231 7.87 -4.93 17.76
CA ILE A 231 9.25 -4.69 18.15
C ILE A 231 9.89 -6.02 18.50
N TRP A 232 11.00 -6.33 17.84
CA TRP A 232 11.73 -7.57 17.98
C TRP A 232 13.16 -7.29 18.40
N CYS A 233 13.67 -8.04 19.37
CA CYS A 233 15.09 -8.03 19.70
C CYS A 233 15.83 -9.02 18.81
N GLU A 234 16.62 -8.51 17.87
CA GLU A 234 17.30 -9.34 16.89
C GLU A 234 18.46 -10.13 17.50
N ALA A 235 19.22 -9.54 18.42
CA ALA A 235 20.32 -10.21 19.11
C ALA A 235 19.89 -11.45 19.92
N PHE A 236 18.70 -11.40 20.53
CA PHE A 236 18.18 -12.51 21.35
C PHE A 236 17.07 -13.32 20.68
N THR A 237 16.63 -12.92 19.50
CA THR A 237 15.51 -13.55 18.77
C THR A 237 14.22 -13.65 19.60
N VAL A 238 13.87 -12.56 20.30
CA VAL A 238 12.70 -12.51 21.19
C VAL A 238 11.72 -11.44 20.70
N ASP A 239 10.44 -11.82 20.69
CA ASP A 239 9.32 -10.90 20.48
C ASP A 239 9.09 -10.08 21.75
N PHE A 240 9.25 -8.78 21.65
CA PHE A 240 8.96 -7.90 22.78
C PHE A 240 7.51 -7.46 22.80
N GLY A 241 6.81 -7.52 21.68
CA GLY A 241 5.43 -7.09 21.54
C GLY A 241 5.08 -6.91 20.07
N HIS A 242 3.96 -7.49 19.66
CA HIS A 242 3.46 -7.38 18.29
C HIS A 242 1.95 -7.18 18.27
N VAL A 243 1.49 -6.68 17.14
CA VAL A 243 0.10 -6.63 16.73
C VAL A 243 -0.07 -7.39 15.42
N GLN A 244 -1.20 -8.06 15.24
CA GLN A 244 -1.54 -8.73 14.00
C GLN A 244 -2.13 -7.75 12.98
N ILE A 245 -1.72 -7.91 11.71
CA ILE A 245 -2.27 -7.17 10.58
C ILE A 245 -3.38 -8.01 9.94
N PRO A 246 -4.63 -7.48 9.91
CA PRO A 246 -5.72 -8.19 9.24
C PRO A 246 -5.42 -8.37 7.75
N GLN A 247 -5.76 -9.53 7.19
CA GLN A 247 -5.43 -9.83 5.78
C GLN A 247 -6.34 -9.11 4.78
N ASN A 248 -7.57 -8.75 5.19
CA ASN A 248 -8.57 -8.11 4.31
C ASN A 248 -8.68 -6.60 4.58
N VAL A 249 -7.55 -5.91 4.76
CA VAL A 249 -7.53 -4.46 4.93
C VAL A 249 -7.88 -3.76 3.61
N ASN A 250 -8.71 -2.73 3.67
CA ASN A 250 -9.10 -1.89 2.53
C ASN A 250 -8.57 -0.47 2.79
N VAL A 251 -7.29 -0.29 2.50
CA VAL A 251 -6.53 0.95 2.77
C VAL A 251 -6.05 1.59 1.46
N PRO A 252 -5.84 2.92 1.44
CA PRO A 252 -5.38 3.62 0.24
C PRO A 252 -4.05 3.06 -0.29
N PRO A 253 -3.77 3.21 -1.59
CA PRO A 253 -2.42 3.01 -2.12
C PRO A 253 -1.47 4.08 -1.56
N SER A 254 -0.17 3.78 -1.47
CA SER A 254 0.81 4.76 -0.99
C SER A 254 1.09 5.82 -2.06
N LEU A 255 1.48 7.03 -1.64
CA LEU A 255 1.88 8.11 -2.55
C LEU A 255 3.00 7.67 -3.51
N LYS A 256 3.97 6.89 -2.97
CA LYS A 256 5.07 6.31 -3.74
C LYS A 256 4.55 5.42 -4.89
N MET A 257 3.52 4.61 -4.63
CA MET A 257 2.94 3.70 -5.63
C MET A 257 2.14 4.43 -6.71
N LEU A 258 1.56 5.58 -6.40
CA LEU A 258 0.86 6.42 -7.38
C LEU A 258 1.81 7.30 -8.21
N GLY A 259 3.12 7.24 -7.97
CA GLY A 259 4.11 8.09 -8.66
C GLY A 259 4.04 9.55 -8.26
N VAL A 260 3.24 9.89 -7.23
CA VAL A 260 3.17 11.24 -6.67
C VAL A 260 4.26 11.36 -5.62
N SER A 261 5.27 12.18 -5.88
CA SER A 261 6.35 12.41 -4.92
C SER A 261 5.78 13.03 -3.64
N PRO A 262 6.18 12.57 -2.43
CA PRO A 262 5.83 13.27 -1.20
C PRO A 262 6.24 14.73 -1.34
N GLN A 263 5.31 15.65 -1.07
CA GLN A 263 5.66 17.08 -1.03
C GLN A 263 6.84 17.23 -0.06
N LYS A 264 7.97 17.74 -0.57
CA LYS A 264 9.11 18.10 0.29
C LYS A 264 8.55 19.00 1.37
N ARG A 265 8.82 18.67 2.65
CA ARG A 265 8.46 19.51 3.80
C ARG A 265 8.74 20.98 3.45
N PRO A 266 7.80 21.90 3.66
CA PRO A 266 8.12 23.31 3.55
C PRO A 266 9.32 23.56 4.48
N ARG A 267 10.43 24.03 3.91
CA ARG A 267 11.54 24.54 4.72
C ARG A 267 10.95 25.61 5.64
N ASN A 268 11.24 25.46 6.92
CA ASN A 268 10.89 26.35 8.03
C ASN A 268 10.53 27.76 7.58
N PHE A 269 9.30 28.17 7.88
CA PHE A 269 8.93 29.57 7.90
C PHE A 269 9.68 30.20 9.09
N ASP A 270 10.87 30.75 8.85
CA ASP A 270 11.61 31.53 9.84
C ASP A 270 10.83 32.82 10.14
N ILE A 271 10.00 32.79 11.19
CA ILE A 271 9.31 33.98 11.75
C ILE A 271 10.31 34.81 12.57
N SER A 272 11.43 35.21 11.97
CA SER A 272 12.45 36.02 12.67
C SER A 272 13.07 37.12 11.81
N ARG A 273 12.50 37.43 10.64
CA ARG A 273 13.01 38.52 9.78
C ARG A 273 11.98 39.57 9.34
N GLU A 274 10.89 39.68 10.07
CA GLU A 274 9.96 40.82 9.93
C GLU A 274 9.84 41.64 11.22
N VAL A 275 10.98 42.02 11.80
CA VAL A 275 11.05 43.18 12.69
C VAL A 275 12.20 44.05 12.21
N SER A 276 11.99 44.78 11.11
CA SER A 276 12.71 46.01 10.79
C SER A 276 12.17 46.57 9.48
N ARG A 277 11.07 47.34 9.55
CA ARG A 277 10.88 48.47 8.63
C ARG A 277 10.37 49.70 9.39
N PRO A 278 10.84 50.91 9.04
CA PRO A 278 10.61 52.12 9.84
C PRO A 278 9.21 52.69 9.63
N ARG A 279 8.69 53.33 10.70
CA ARG A 279 7.47 54.15 10.68
C ARG A 279 7.62 55.38 9.77
N VAL A 280 6.55 55.72 9.06
CA VAL A 280 6.31 57.05 8.46
C VAL A 280 4.85 57.45 8.77
N PRO A 281 4.54 58.75 9.02
CA PRO A 281 3.46 59.17 9.92
C PRO A 281 2.07 59.36 9.27
N LEU A 282 1.08 59.47 10.18
CA LEU A 282 -0.32 59.85 9.98
C LEU A 282 -0.52 61.03 9.01
N VAL A 283 -1.48 60.88 8.10
CA VAL A 283 -2.26 61.97 7.51
C VAL A 283 -3.75 61.57 7.58
N GLY A 284 -4.56 62.48 8.11
CA GLY A 284 -5.95 62.24 8.48
C GLY A 284 -6.93 62.22 7.31
N GLY A 285 -8.07 61.58 7.58
CA GLY A 285 -9.27 61.61 6.74
C GLY A 285 -10.40 60.91 7.48
N GLN A 286 -11.40 61.68 7.90
CA GLN A 286 -12.63 61.22 8.54
C GLN A 286 -13.39 60.26 7.63
N LEU A 287 -13.91 59.16 8.18
CA LEU A 287 -15.02 58.41 7.58
C LEU A 287 -16.02 58.02 8.67
N GLU A 288 -17.27 58.35 8.40
CA GLU A 288 -18.44 58.26 9.25
C GLU A 288 -18.84 56.81 9.58
N ALA A 289 -19.36 56.61 10.80
CA ALA A 289 -19.87 55.34 11.27
C ALA A 289 -21.25 55.05 10.64
N THR A 290 -21.32 54.14 9.68
CA THR A 290 -22.60 53.56 9.24
C THR A 290 -22.95 52.37 10.14
N THR A 291 -24.03 52.55 10.92
CA THR A 291 -24.62 51.51 11.76
C THR A 291 -25.45 50.58 10.89
N PHE A 292 -25.04 49.32 10.73
CA PHE A 292 -25.88 48.28 10.14
C PHE A 292 -26.37 47.30 11.21
N ARG A 293 -27.68 47.33 11.49
CA ARG A 293 -28.40 46.38 12.36
C ARG A 293 -29.01 45.26 11.49
N PRO A 294 -28.81 43.97 11.80
CA PRO A 294 -29.59 42.91 11.17
C PRO A 294 -30.98 42.78 11.79
N ARG A 295 -31.99 42.56 10.94
CA ARG A 295 -33.40 42.34 11.31
C ARG A 295 -33.61 40.90 11.82
N GLN A 296 -34.37 40.80 12.91
CA GLN A 296 -34.93 39.56 13.44
C GLN A 296 -35.99 39.00 12.47
N PHE A 297 -35.92 37.70 12.19
CA PHE A 297 -37.01 36.94 11.58
C PHE A 297 -37.75 36.18 12.67
N GLN A 298 -39.06 36.44 12.79
CA GLN A 298 -40.01 35.69 13.59
C GLN A 298 -40.81 34.74 12.69
N ASN A 299 -40.89 33.49 13.16
CA ASN A 299 -41.96 32.49 13.05
C ASN A 299 -42.30 31.91 11.67
N PHE A 300 -42.28 30.57 11.58
CA PHE A 300 -43.48 29.73 11.50
C PHE A 300 -43.06 28.25 11.59
N ILE A 301 -43.35 27.60 12.73
CA ILE A 301 -43.34 26.13 12.84
C ILE A 301 -44.79 25.68 12.79
N GLN A 302 -45.16 24.93 11.75
CA GLN A 302 -46.35 24.11 11.73
C GLN A 302 -45.93 22.65 11.50
N ARG A 303 -46.29 21.79 12.46
CA ARG A 303 -46.33 20.33 12.32
C ARG A 303 -47.56 19.94 11.52
N PRO A 304 -47.51 18.80 10.82
CA PRO A 304 -48.69 17.93 10.75
C PRO A 304 -48.45 16.53 11.36
N GLN A 305 -49.46 16.07 12.10
CA GLN A 305 -49.70 14.69 12.53
C GLN A 305 -50.56 13.95 11.46
N PRO A 306 -50.70 12.60 11.52
CA PRO A 306 -51.09 11.76 10.39
C PRO A 306 -52.57 11.35 10.37
N SER A 307 -53.10 11.04 9.18
CA SER A 307 -54.33 10.25 8.97
C SER A 307 -54.25 9.54 7.60
N GLN A 308 -54.17 8.20 7.62
CA GLN A 308 -55.24 7.22 7.33
C GLN A 308 -55.71 7.15 5.86
N ASN A 309 -55.29 6.10 5.15
CA ASN A 309 -56.18 5.09 4.55
C ASN A 309 -55.37 4.04 3.76
N PHE A 310 -55.25 2.83 4.32
CA PHE A 310 -54.83 1.63 3.59
C PHE A 310 -56.09 0.82 3.25
N GLY A 311 -56.38 0.71 1.95
CA GLY A 311 -57.29 -0.31 1.41
C GLY A 311 -56.48 -1.55 0.98
N PRO A 312 -57.03 -2.77 1.07
CA PRO A 312 -56.29 -3.99 0.80
C PRO A 312 -56.16 -4.23 -0.71
N PHE A 313 -54.92 -4.27 -1.21
CA PHE A 313 -54.62 -4.84 -2.52
C PHE A 313 -54.41 -6.34 -2.38
N VAL A 314 -55.38 -7.10 -2.86
CA VAL A 314 -55.28 -8.54 -3.10
C VAL A 314 -54.52 -8.73 -4.41
N GLN A 315 -53.31 -9.28 -4.37
CA GLN A 315 -52.66 -9.86 -5.56
C GLN A 315 -52.73 -11.39 -5.44
N GLN A 316 -53.36 -11.99 -6.44
CA GLN A 316 -53.54 -13.42 -6.62
C GLN A 316 -52.18 -14.12 -6.68
N GLN A 317 -51.98 -15.10 -5.79
CA GLN A 317 -51.00 -16.15 -6.00
C GLN A 317 -51.56 -17.12 -7.04
N GLN A 318 -50.97 -17.14 -8.24
CA GLN A 318 -51.16 -18.26 -9.17
C GLN A 318 -50.18 -19.37 -8.80
N LEU A 319 -50.72 -20.49 -8.31
CA LEU A 319 -50.04 -21.77 -8.18
C LEU A 319 -49.85 -22.37 -9.59
N LEU A 320 -48.59 -22.59 -9.98
CA LEU A 320 -48.25 -23.35 -11.19
C LEU A 320 -48.20 -24.85 -10.87
N THR A 321 -48.85 -25.66 -11.70
CA THR A 321 -48.96 -27.12 -11.58
C THR A 321 -47.75 -27.84 -12.22
N PRO A 322 -47.37 -29.04 -11.73
CA PRO A 322 -46.11 -29.72 -12.08
C PRO A 322 -46.13 -30.47 -13.43
N GLN A 323 -46.53 -29.82 -14.52
CA GLN A 323 -46.48 -30.40 -15.88
C GLN A 323 -45.82 -29.52 -16.94
N GLN A 324 -45.11 -28.45 -16.57
CA GLN A 324 -44.45 -27.55 -17.53
C GLN A 324 -42.91 -27.44 -17.38
N ILE A 325 -42.26 -28.41 -16.72
CA ILE A 325 -40.78 -28.43 -16.55
C ILE A 325 -40.06 -29.29 -17.63
N TYR A 326 -40.78 -29.97 -18.53
CA TYR A 326 -40.17 -30.88 -19.50
C TYR A 326 -40.32 -30.41 -20.94
N ALA A 327 -39.50 -29.45 -21.38
CA ALA A 327 -39.22 -29.22 -22.81
C ALA A 327 -38.03 -28.26 -23.00
N GLN A 328 -36.80 -28.67 -22.65
CA GLN A 328 -35.57 -28.14 -23.26
C GLN A 328 -34.33 -28.97 -22.86
N GLN A 329 -34.41 -30.29 -23.06
CA GLN A 329 -33.25 -31.17 -23.16
C GLN A 329 -33.56 -32.21 -24.23
N ARG A 330 -32.53 -32.64 -24.99
CA ARG A 330 -32.54 -33.38 -26.27
C ARG A 330 -32.74 -32.39 -27.44
N ILE A 331 -31.74 -32.01 -28.23
CA ILE A 331 -30.84 -32.78 -29.12
C ILE A 331 -29.50 -31.98 -29.17
N ASP A 332 -28.31 -32.50 -28.81
CA ASP A 332 -27.40 -33.26 -29.66
C ASP A 332 -26.39 -34.04 -28.80
N GLN A 333 -26.31 -35.35 -29.02
CA GLN A 333 -25.23 -36.23 -28.56
C GLN A 333 -24.42 -36.64 -29.78
N ASN A 334 -23.12 -36.32 -29.81
CA ASN A 334 -22.06 -37.33 -30.04
C ASN A 334 -20.64 -36.74 -29.95
N VAL A 335 -19.74 -37.62 -29.51
CA VAL A 335 -18.27 -37.56 -29.47
C VAL A 335 -17.63 -36.85 -28.28
N TYR A 336 -17.46 -37.57 -27.17
CA TYR A 336 -16.17 -37.61 -26.44
C TYR A 336 -15.93 -39.02 -25.88
N GLN A 337 -14.72 -39.52 -26.13
CA GLN A 337 -14.21 -40.84 -25.77
C GLN A 337 -14.02 -40.99 -24.26
N GLN A 338 -14.16 -42.24 -23.79
CA GLN A 338 -13.90 -42.70 -22.42
C GLN A 338 -12.42 -42.54 -22.02
N PRO A 339 -12.10 -42.12 -20.77
CA PRO A 339 -10.80 -42.37 -20.17
C PRO A 339 -10.76 -43.78 -19.55
N GLN A 340 -9.69 -44.52 -19.85
CA GLN A 340 -9.45 -45.85 -19.30
C GLN A 340 -9.17 -45.83 -17.79
N PHE A 341 -9.71 -46.83 -17.08
CA PHE A 341 -9.41 -47.13 -15.69
C PHE A 341 -7.91 -47.46 -15.52
N ARG A 342 -7.14 -46.59 -14.85
CA ARG A 342 -5.85 -46.98 -14.28
C ARG A 342 -6.07 -47.63 -12.93
N GLN A 343 -5.42 -48.79 -12.70
CA GLN A 343 -5.38 -49.41 -11.38
C GLN A 343 -4.73 -48.46 -10.36
N PRO A 344 -5.21 -48.43 -9.10
CA PRO A 344 -4.63 -47.59 -8.07
C PRO A 344 -3.19 -48.03 -7.77
N VAL A 345 -2.25 -47.11 -7.99
CA VAL A 345 -0.85 -47.27 -7.58
C VAL A 345 -0.82 -47.18 -6.04
N PRO A 346 -0.17 -48.11 -5.32
CA PRO A 346 -0.08 -48.02 -3.87
C PRO A 346 0.56 -46.70 -3.45
N TYR A 347 -0.17 -45.89 -2.67
CA TYR A 347 0.39 -44.71 -2.04
C TYR A 347 1.40 -45.18 -0.98
N THR A 348 2.69 -45.06 -1.27
CA THR A 348 3.72 -45.09 -0.24
C THR A 348 3.70 -43.72 0.44
N PRO A 349 3.29 -43.61 1.72
CA PRO A 349 3.32 -42.35 2.44
C PRO A 349 4.72 -41.78 2.42
N PHE A 350 4.82 -40.55 1.94
CA PHE A 350 6.04 -39.76 1.90
C PHE A 350 6.47 -39.50 3.34
N ASN A 351 7.41 -40.31 3.85
CA ASN A 351 7.89 -40.18 5.22
C ASN A 351 8.82 -38.95 5.33
N LEU A 352 8.20 -37.77 5.48
CA LEU A 352 8.85 -36.48 5.73
C LEU A 352 9.87 -36.58 6.88
N GLN A 353 9.58 -37.40 7.88
CA GLN A 353 10.43 -37.58 9.06
C GLN A 353 11.75 -38.28 8.72
N GLN A 354 11.73 -39.27 7.81
CA GLN A 354 12.94 -39.95 7.33
C GLN A 354 13.83 -39.02 6.49
N ARG A 355 13.22 -38.16 5.67
CA ARG A 355 13.96 -37.18 4.86
C ARG A 355 14.58 -36.08 5.72
N GLN A 356 13.81 -35.56 6.69
CA GLN A 356 14.32 -34.59 7.66
C GLN A 356 15.47 -35.16 8.49
N TYR A 357 15.40 -36.44 8.87
CA TYR A 357 16.49 -37.10 9.59
C TYR A 357 17.75 -37.25 8.73
N GLN A 358 17.62 -37.61 7.44
CA GLN A 358 18.75 -37.70 6.51
C GLN A 358 19.38 -36.32 6.23
N GLU A 359 18.56 -35.27 6.07
CA GLU A 359 19.02 -33.90 5.89
C GLU A 359 19.74 -33.37 7.15
N GLN A 360 19.25 -33.72 8.34
CA GLN A 360 19.88 -33.37 9.61
C GLN A 360 21.23 -34.07 9.81
N LEU A 361 21.37 -35.34 9.39
CA LEU A 361 22.64 -36.07 9.41
C LEU A 361 23.66 -35.43 8.44
N ALA A 362 23.23 -35.08 7.23
CA ALA A 362 24.09 -34.39 6.25
C ALA A 362 24.57 -33.02 6.77
N TYR A 363 23.69 -32.28 7.45
CA TYR A 363 24.05 -30.99 8.05
C TYR A 363 25.04 -31.12 9.22
N ASN A 364 24.85 -32.11 10.09
CA ASN A 364 25.78 -32.38 11.19
C ASN A 364 27.17 -32.79 10.68
N GLN A 365 27.24 -33.57 9.61
CA GLN A 365 28.49 -33.97 8.97
C GLN A 365 29.20 -32.77 8.32
N PHE A 366 28.45 -31.88 7.67
CA PHE A 366 28.98 -30.62 7.14
C PHE A 366 29.59 -29.73 8.23
N LEU A 367 28.92 -29.57 9.37
CA LEU A 367 29.44 -28.79 10.50
C LEU A 367 30.70 -29.39 11.12
N GLN A 368 30.82 -30.72 11.19
CA GLN A 368 32.05 -31.38 11.63
C GLN A 368 33.21 -31.11 10.66
N ASN A 369 32.99 -31.23 9.36
CA ASN A 369 34.02 -30.96 8.34
C ASN A 369 34.47 -29.50 8.37
N LYS A 370 33.53 -28.56 8.58
CA LYS A 370 33.85 -27.14 8.71
C LYS A 370 34.72 -26.85 9.94
N ARG A 371 34.40 -27.44 11.10
CA ARG A 371 35.22 -27.32 12.33
C ARG A 371 36.62 -27.90 12.15
N LEU A 372 36.74 -29.06 11.51
CA LEU A 372 38.04 -29.67 11.22
C LEU A 372 38.89 -28.78 10.30
N LEU A 373 38.28 -28.14 9.30
CA LEU A 373 38.97 -27.23 8.41
C LEU A 373 39.44 -25.96 9.13
N GLU A 374 38.60 -25.38 9.99
CA GLU A 374 38.97 -24.22 10.84
C GLU A 374 40.11 -24.58 11.79
N GLU A 375 40.07 -25.76 12.42
CA GLU A 375 41.13 -26.22 13.31
C GLU A 375 42.47 -26.46 12.57
N GLN A 376 42.42 -27.00 11.34
CA GLN A 376 43.60 -27.13 10.48
C GLN A 376 44.17 -25.76 10.08
N GLN A 377 43.31 -24.79 9.77
CA GLN A 377 43.73 -23.42 9.45
C GLN A 377 44.39 -22.74 10.65
N ILE A 378 43.83 -22.89 11.86
CA ILE A 378 44.40 -22.35 13.10
C ILE A 378 45.76 -23.01 13.40
N LYS A 379 45.87 -24.34 13.29
CA LYS A 379 47.15 -25.06 13.45
C LYS A 379 48.20 -24.61 12.43
N ALA A 380 47.81 -24.37 11.17
CA ALA A 380 48.70 -23.87 10.14
C ALA A 380 49.13 -22.40 10.37
N GLN A 381 48.30 -21.59 11.02
CA GLN A 381 48.65 -20.22 11.42
C GLN A 381 49.59 -20.21 12.63
N LEU A 382 49.33 -21.05 13.63
CA LEU A 382 50.19 -21.22 14.80
C LEU A 382 51.59 -21.74 14.44
N ASN A 383 51.69 -22.74 13.55
CA ASN A 383 52.99 -23.23 13.05
C ASN A 383 53.75 -22.16 12.26
N ARG A 384 53.04 -21.30 11.52
CA ARG A 384 53.67 -20.15 10.84
C ARG A 384 54.17 -19.09 11.81
N GLN A 385 53.52 -18.92 12.95
CA GLN A 385 54.01 -18.03 14.01
C GLN A 385 55.20 -18.62 14.76
N HIS A 386 55.19 -19.91 15.10
CA HIS A 386 56.33 -20.58 15.76
C HIS A 386 57.62 -20.49 14.92
N ASN A 387 57.55 -20.81 13.61
CA ASN A 387 58.70 -20.68 12.71
C ASN A 387 59.23 -19.24 12.56
N ARG A 388 58.42 -18.22 12.93
CA ARG A 388 58.82 -16.81 12.88
C ARG A 388 59.57 -16.36 14.14
N PHE A 389 59.40 -17.05 15.27
CA PHE A 389 60.12 -16.79 16.51
C PHE A 389 61.50 -17.48 16.54
N ASP A 390 61.62 -18.67 15.95
CA ASP A 390 62.91 -19.39 15.89
C ASP A 390 63.95 -18.72 14.98
N LEU A 391 63.51 -17.96 13.96
CA LEU A 391 64.40 -17.16 13.10
C LEU A 391 64.92 -15.87 13.78
N ALA A 392 64.30 -15.42 14.87
CA ALA A 392 64.68 -14.21 15.59
C ALA A 392 65.60 -14.48 16.80
N ALA A 393 65.71 -15.73 17.25
CA ALA A 393 66.51 -16.11 18.42
C ALA A 393 67.94 -16.62 18.07
N GLY A 394 68.29 -16.74 16.78
CA GLY A 394 69.58 -17.30 16.32
C GLY A 394 70.72 -16.30 16.08
N GLY A 395 70.58 -15.02 16.47
CA GLY A 395 71.52 -13.96 16.08
C GLY A 395 72.16 -13.20 17.24
N GLN A 396 72.95 -13.85 18.09
CA GLN A 396 73.94 -13.17 18.94
C GLN A 396 75.35 -13.71 18.65
N ASN A 397 76.22 -12.83 18.13
CA ASN A 397 77.58 -12.53 18.62
C ASN A 397 78.56 -12.19 17.49
N GLY A 398 79.01 -10.94 17.50
CA GLY A 398 80.12 -10.42 16.70
C GLY A 398 80.67 -9.16 17.36
N TYR A 399 81.37 -9.34 18.48
CA TYR A 399 82.17 -8.32 19.17
C TYR A 399 83.31 -7.84 18.24
N VAL A 400 83.54 -6.53 18.15
CA VAL A 400 84.79 -5.95 17.64
C VAL A 400 85.26 -4.88 18.65
N PRO A 401 86.48 -4.95 19.22
CA PRO A 401 86.94 -4.01 20.23
C PRO A 401 87.74 -2.87 19.60
N PHE A 402 87.49 -1.62 20.02
CA PHE A 402 88.43 -0.50 19.89
C PHE A 402 88.22 0.48 21.04
N GLY A 403 89.31 0.78 21.77
CA GLY A 403 89.42 1.90 22.72
C GLY A 403 89.57 1.47 24.16
#